data_AF-A0A382EGT8-F1
#
_entry.id   AF-A0A382EGT8-F1
#
_cell.length_a   1.000
_cell.length_b   1.000
_cell.length_c   1.000
_cell.angle_alpha   90.00
_cell.angle_beta   90.00
_cell.angle_gamma   90.00
#
_symmetry.space_group_name_H-M   'P 1'
#
loop_
_entity.id
_entity.type
_entity.pdbx_description
1 polymer ?
#
loop_
_entity_poly.entity_id
_entity_poly.type
_entity_poly.pdbx_seq_one_letter_code
_entity_poly.pdbx_strand_id
1 'polypeptide(L)'
;RTANLNQLMQVFMKGAGNLLPIAMILLLALTLGDVAKLVGTGPYLAGIASSSVPQILLAPLVFLVAGFIAFSVGSSWGTFAIMIPIAIPIATTLDLSVPLLLAAAISGGIFG
;
A
#
# COMPACT_ATOMS: atom_id res chain seq x y z
N ARG A 1 -23.12 15.81 -29.18
CA ARG A 1 -21.67 15.72 -29.42
C ARG A 1 -21.29 14.24 -29.45
N THR A 2 -21.28 13.62 -30.63
CA THR A 2 -20.80 12.24 -30.82
C THR A 2 -19.28 12.31 -31.00
N ALA A 3 -18.52 11.75 -30.06
CA ALA A 3 -17.06 11.64 -30.22
C ALA A 3 -16.77 10.61 -31.32
N ASN A 4 -15.89 10.94 -32.25
CA ASN A 4 -15.45 10.01 -33.30
C ASN A 4 -14.58 8.89 -32.71
N LEU A 5 -14.60 7.70 -33.32
CA LEU A 5 -13.85 6.53 -32.83
C LEU A 5 -12.36 6.83 -32.62
N ASN A 6 -11.76 7.63 -33.52
CA ASN A 6 -10.38 8.07 -33.40
C ASN A 6 -10.13 8.94 -32.16
N GLN A 7 -11.07 9.81 -31.78
CA GLN A 7 -10.95 10.59 -30.55
C GLN A 7 -11.09 9.70 -29.31
N LEU A 8 -11.99 8.71 -29.35
CA LEU A 8 -12.13 7.73 -28.26
C LEU A 8 -10.83 6.95 -28.04
N MET A 9 -10.22 6.48 -29.14
CA MET A 9 -8.96 5.74 -29.12
C MET A 9 -7.80 6.61 -28.61
N GLN A 10 -7.72 7.87 -29.04
CA GLN A 10 -6.69 8.79 -28.54
C GLN A 10 -6.83 9.07 -27.04
N VAL A 11 -8.04 9.29 -26.54
CA VAL A 11 -8.29 9.51 -25.09
C VAL A 11 -7.95 8.25 -24.30
N PHE A 12 -8.32 7.07 -24.80
CA PHE A 12 -7.97 5.80 -24.16
C PHE A 12 -6.46 5.60 -24.08
N MET A 13 -5.73 5.77 -25.19
CA MET A 13 -4.27 5.61 -25.22
C MET A 13 -3.56 6.62 -24.32
N LYS A 14 -4.05 7.86 -24.26
CA LYS A 14 -3.52 8.88 -23.35
C LYS A 14 -3.78 8.52 -21.89
N GLY A 15 -4.97 8.01 -21.57
CA GLY A 15 -5.31 7.51 -20.24
C GLY A 15 -4.45 6.31 -19.83
N ALA A 16 -4.28 5.33 -20.71
CA ALA A 16 -3.41 4.19 -20.49
C ALA A 16 -1.95 4.61 -20.24
N GLY A 17 -1.45 5.59 -21.00
CA GLY A 17 -0.13 6.17 -20.77
C GLY A 17 0.04 6.80 -19.38
N ASN A 18 -0.99 7.49 -18.87
CA ASN A 18 -0.98 8.09 -17.53
C ASN A 18 -0.98 7.05 -16.40
N LEU A 19 -1.38 5.81 -16.66
CA LEU A 19 -1.37 4.72 -15.67
C LEU A 19 -0.04 3.96 -15.61
N LEU A 20 0.86 4.13 -16.59
CA LEU A 20 2.17 3.49 -16.61
C LEU A 20 2.98 3.70 -15.31
N PRO A 21 3.06 4.92 -14.74
CA PRO A 21 3.78 5.13 -13.48
C PRO A 21 3.17 4.33 -12.32
N ILE A 22 1.85 4.28 -12.23
CA ILE A 22 1.13 3.52 -11.19
C ILE A 22 1.40 2.02 -11.37
N ALA A 23 1.34 1.52 -12.61
CA ALA A 23 1.63 0.12 -12.90
C ALA A 23 3.07 -0.28 -12.49
N MET A 24 4.06 0.59 -12.75
CA MET A 24 5.44 0.36 -12.32
C MET A 24 5.58 0.34 -10.80
N ILE A 25 4.92 1.27 -10.11
CA ILE A 25 4.91 1.32 -8.64
C ILE A 25 4.28 0.05 -8.04
N LEU A 26 3.15 -0.40 -8.58
CA LEU A 26 2.48 -1.63 -8.14
C LEU A 26 3.32 -2.87 -8.42
N LEU A 27 3.98 -2.93 -9.58
CA LEU A 27 4.90 -4.03 -9.91
C LEU A 27 6.03 -4.11 -8.87
N LEU A 28 6.66 -2.98 -8.54
CA LEU A 28 7.70 -2.91 -7.51
C LEU A 28 7.15 -3.30 -6.13
N ALA A 29 5.95 -2.85 -5.76
CA ALA A 29 5.31 -3.21 -4.49
C ALA A 29 5.11 -4.72 -4.34
N LEU A 30 4.67 -5.41 -5.41
CA LEU A 30 4.50 -6.86 -5.41
C LEU A 30 5.84 -7.56 -5.22
N THR A 31 6.88 -7.15 -5.96
CA THR A 31 8.22 -7.71 -5.79
C THR A 31 8.79 -7.47 -4.39
N LEU A 32 8.55 -6.30 -3.80
CA LEU A 32 8.97 -5.98 -2.44
C LEU A 32 8.23 -6.86 -1.42
N GLY A 33 6.95 -7.13 -1.64
CA GLY A 33 6.17 -8.06 -0.82
C GLY A 33 6.72 -9.47 -0.84
N ASP A 34 7.15 -9.96 -2.00
CA ASP A 34 7.77 -11.28 -2.12
C ASP A 34 9.14 -11.34 -1.44
N VAL A 35 9.96 -10.30 -1.60
CA VAL A 35 11.24 -10.17 -0.87
C VAL A 35 11.01 -10.12 0.64
N ALA A 36 10.02 -9.34 1.11
CA ALA A 36 9.67 -9.23 2.52
C ALA A 36 9.23 -10.57 3.13
N LYS A 37 8.55 -11.42 2.35
CA LYS A 37 8.24 -12.80 2.76
C LYS A 37 9.50 -13.66 2.83
N LEU A 38 10.39 -13.59 1.83
CA LEU A 38 11.62 -14.38 1.76
C LEU A 38 12.57 -14.10 2.93
N VAL A 39 12.73 -12.83 3.31
CA VAL A 39 13.64 -12.44 4.41
C VAL A 39 12.98 -12.52 5.80
N GLY A 40 11.71 -12.91 5.88
CA GLY A 40 11.02 -13.04 7.17
C GLY A 40 10.70 -11.70 7.85
N THR A 41 10.42 -10.65 7.08
CA THR A 41 10.08 -9.32 7.62
C THR A 41 8.80 -9.36 8.47
N GLY A 42 7.81 -10.18 8.09
CA GLY A 42 6.56 -10.35 8.84
C GLY A 42 6.80 -10.82 10.28
N PRO A 43 7.49 -11.96 10.51
CA PRO A 43 7.85 -12.42 11.86
C PRO A 43 8.71 -11.42 12.63
N TYR A 44 9.65 -10.76 11.96
CA TYR A 44 10.54 -9.77 12.59
C TYR A 44 9.76 -8.56 13.13
N LEU A 45 8.93 -7.94 12.30
CA LEU A 45 8.10 -6.81 12.70
C LEU A 45 7.03 -7.22 13.71
N ALA A 46 6.48 -8.44 13.59
CA ALA A 46 5.57 -9.01 14.59
C ALA A 46 6.20 -9.16 15.97
N GLY A 47 7.46 -9.62 16.06
CA GLY A 47 8.17 -9.73 17.34
C GLY A 47 8.40 -8.37 18.01
N ILE A 48 8.76 -7.35 17.22
CA ILE A 48 8.91 -5.98 17.72
C ILE A 48 7.56 -5.40 18.15
N ALA A 49 6.53 -5.59 17.32
CA ALA A 49 5.18 -5.14 17.59
C ALA A 49 4.61 -5.76 18.87
N SER A 50 4.66 -7.09 19.03
CA SER A 50 4.11 -7.78 20.20
C SER A 50 4.83 -7.45 21.51
N SER A 51 6.12 -7.10 21.46
CA SER A 51 6.88 -6.72 22.65
C SER A 51 6.69 -5.25 23.05
N SER A 52 6.36 -4.38 22.09
CA SER A 52 6.36 -2.93 22.30
C SER A 52 4.98 -2.28 22.22
N VAL A 53 4.01 -2.92 21.55
CA VAL A 53 2.71 -2.32 21.21
C VAL A 53 1.56 -3.29 21.46
N PRO A 54 0.54 -2.88 22.25
CA PRO A 54 -0.70 -3.64 22.37
C PRO A 54 -1.36 -3.83 21.00
N GLN A 55 -1.83 -5.04 20.72
CA GLN A 55 -2.40 -5.44 19.43
C GLN A 55 -3.55 -4.53 18.94
N ILE A 56 -4.30 -3.93 19.87
CA ILE A 56 -5.37 -2.95 19.61
C ILE A 56 -4.87 -1.63 19.01
N LEU A 57 -3.63 -1.23 19.31
CA LEU A 57 -3.03 0.02 18.83
C LEU A 57 -2.32 -0.14 17.48
N LEU A 58 -2.19 -1.36 16.95
CA LEU A 58 -1.48 -1.60 15.70
C LEU A 58 -2.13 -0.89 14.52
N ALA A 59 -3.45 -1.02 14.35
CA ALA A 59 -4.16 -0.39 13.24
C ALA A 59 -4.10 1.16 13.29
N PRO A 60 -4.37 1.83 14.42
CA PRO A 60 -4.16 3.28 14.54
C PRO A 60 -2.71 3.72 14.22
N LEU A 61 -1.72 2.93 14.63
CA LEU A 61 -0.31 3.27 14.39
C LEU A 61 0.05 3.10 12.91
N VAL A 62 -0.42 2.03 12.28
CA VAL A 62 -0.29 1.81 10.83
C VAL A 62 -0.95 2.95 10.04
N PHE A 63 -2.11 3.43 10.47
CA PHE A 63 -2.77 4.59 9.88
C PHE A 63 -1.91 5.86 9.96
N LEU A 64 -1.37 6.17 11.14
CA LEU A 64 -0.54 7.37 11.34
C LEU A 64 0.76 7.29 10.54
N VAL A 65 1.41 6.13 10.51
CA VAL A 65 2.63 5.92 9.71
C VAL A 65 2.34 6.05 8.22
N ALA A 66 1.24 5.46 7.74
CA ALA A 66 0.82 5.60 6.35
C ALA A 66 0.51 7.07 6.01
N GLY A 67 -0.17 7.81 6.89
CA GLY A 67 -0.42 9.24 6.70
C GLY A 67 0.87 10.07 6.66
N PHE A 68 1.83 9.77 7.53
CA PHE A 68 3.12 10.44 7.52
C PHE A 68 3.92 10.17 6.23
N ILE A 69 3.88 8.92 5.75
CA ILE A 69 4.49 8.54 4.47
C ILE A 69 3.78 9.25 3.31
N ALA A 70 2.45 9.29 3.28
CA ALA A 70 1.68 9.97 2.24
C ALA A 70 1.99 11.47 2.19
N PHE A 71 2.03 12.13 3.34
CA PHE A 71 2.43 13.52 3.44
C PHE A 71 3.84 13.77 2.89
N SER A 72 4.77 12.84 3.14
CA SER A 72 6.17 12.96 2.71
C SER A 72 6.38 12.61 1.23
N VAL A 73 5.68 11.59 0.73
CA VAL A 73 5.78 11.08 -0.66
C VAL A 73 4.92 11.92 -1.62
N GLY A 74 3.89 12.60 -1.12
CA GLY A 74 2.96 13.42 -1.90
C GLY A 74 2.05 12.64 -2.85
N SER A 75 1.97 11.31 -2.69
CA SER A 75 1.20 10.41 -3.55
C SER A 75 0.63 9.22 -2.78
N SER A 76 -0.69 9.03 -2.86
CA SER A 76 -1.38 7.90 -2.23
C SER A 76 -0.94 6.55 -2.82
N TRP A 77 -0.75 6.46 -4.14
CA TRP A 77 -0.30 5.21 -4.80
C TRP A 77 1.12 4.81 -4.39
N GLY A 78 2.00 5.78 -4.18
CA GLY A 78 3.35 5.52 -3.65
C GLY A 78 3.29 4.99 -2.21
N THR A 79 2.39 5.55 -1.40
CA THR A 79 2.20 5.10 -0.01
C THR A 79 1.63 3.68 0.06
N PHE A 80 0.66 3.34 -0.78
CA PHE A 80 0.11 1.99 -0.85
C PHE A 80 1.16 0.96 -1.27
N ALA A 81 2.01 1.33 -2.23
CA ALA A 81 3.09 0.47 -2.69
C ALA A 81 4.11 0.11 -1.60
N ILE A 82 4.29 0.99 -0.63
CA ILE A 82 5.15 0.75 0.54
C ILE A 82 4.37 -0.01 1.62
N MET A 83 3.15 0.44 1.95
CA MET A 83 2.44 -0.07 3.12
C MET A 83 1.80 -1.45 2.91
N ILE A 84 1.31 -1.78 1.71
CA ILE A 84 0.71 -3.09 1.41
C ILE A 84 1.69 -4.26 1.66
N PRO A 85 2.92 -4.25 1.12
CA PRO A 85 3.88 -5.34 1.35
C PRO A 85 4.40 -5.41 2.79
N ILE A 86 4.09 -4.43 3.64
CA ILE A 86 4.44 -4.42 5.07
C ILE A 86 3.24 -4.89 5.92
N ALA A 87 2.06 -4.31 5.68
CA ALA A 87 0.85 -4.55 6.47
C ALA A 87 0.33 -5.99 6.32
N ILE A 88 0.40 -6.56 5.11
CA ILE A 88 -0.06 -7.94 4.87
C ILE A 88 0.78 -8.95 5.68
N PRO A 89 2.13 -8.99 5.56
CA PRO A 89 2.93 -9.91 6.35
C PRO A 89 2.72 -9.77 7.86
N ILE A 90 2.67 -8.55 8.40
CA ILE A 90 2.44 -8.30 9.84
C ILE A 90 1.08 -8.85 10.28
N ALA A 91 0.02 -8.59 9.50
CA ALA A 91 -1.30 -9.10 9.81
C ALA A 91 -1.33 -10.63 9.84
N THR A 92 -0.70 -11.26 8.84
CA THR A 92 -0.65 -12.72 8.75
C THR A 92 0.21 -13.37 9.83
N THR A 93 1.25 -12.71 10.33
CA THR A 93 2.12 -13.28 11.38
C THR A 93 1.61 -13.09 12.79
N LEU A 94 0.77 -12.06 13.03
CA LEU A 94 0.14 -11.80 14.32
C LEU A 94 -1.28 -12.38 14.42
N ASP A 95 -1.71 -13.20 13.46
CA ASP A 95 -3.09 -13.71 13.34
C ASP A 95 -4.15 -12.59 13.45
N LEU A 96 -3.83 -11.43 12.87
CA LEU A 96 -4.71 -10.27 12.81
C LEU A 96 -5.53 -10.27 11.52
N SER A 97 -6.66 -9.59 11.58
CA SER A 97 -7.49 -9.34 10.40
C SER A 97 -6.68 -8.56 9.36
N VAL A 98 -6.29 -9.24 8.27
CA VAL A 98 -5.62 -8.63 7.10
C VAL A 98 -6.42 -7.43 6.58
N PRO A 99 -7.76 -7.51 6.39
CA PRO A 99 -8.56 -6.36 6.01
C PRO A 99 -8.44 -5.16 6.95
N LEU A 100 -8.27 -5.38 8.26
CA LEU A 100 -8.16 -4.30 9.25
C LEU A 100 -6.87 -3.48 9.06
N LEU A 101 -5.72 -4.15 8.97
CA LEU A 101 -4.44 -3.48 8.79
C LEU A 101 -4.31 -2.87 7.40
N LEU A 102 -4.85 -3.53 6.37
CA LEU A 102 -4.92 -2.96 5.02
C LEU A 102 -5.79 -1.72 4.98
N ALA A 103 -6.98 -1.74 5.60
CA ALA A 103 -7.86 -0.59 5.66
C ALA A 103 -7.20 0.58 6.39
N ALA A 104 -6.48 0.32 7.49
CA ALA A 104 -5.71 1.34 8.21
C ALA A 104 -4.59 1.95 7.34
N ALA A 105 -3.83 1.11 6.63
CA ALA A 105 -2.77 1.56 5.72
C ALA A 105 -3.31 2.39 4.56
N ILE A 106 -4.40 1.95 3.93
CA ILE A 106 -5.01 2.65 2.79
C ILE A 106 -5.64 3.97 3.26
N SER A 107 -6.42 3.95 4.34
CA SER A 107 -7.03 5.18 4.87
C SER A 107 -5.98 6.19 5.31
N GLY A 108 -4.88 5.76 5.93
CA GLY A 108 -3.77 6.63 6.28
C GLY A 108 -3.11 7.22 5.04
N GLY A 109 -2.87 6.41 4.01
CA GLY A 109 -2.28 6.88 2.76
C GLY A 109 -3.15 7.80 1.90
N ILE A 110 -4.46 7.84 2.16
CA ILE A 110 -5.40 8.81 1.55
C ILE A 110 -5.51 10.08 2.41
N PHE A 111 -5.38 9.93 3.73
CA PHE A 111 -5.48 11.04 4.67
C PHE A 111 -4.27 12.01 4.58
N GLY A 112 -3.07 11.46 4.42
CA GLY A 112 -1.81 12.22 4.37
C GLY A 112 -1.51 12.90 3.04
#